data_AF-A0A8I2YUF2-F1
#
_entry.id   AF-A0A8I2YUF2-F1
#
_cell.length_a   1.000
_cell.length_b   1.000
_cell.length_c   1.000
_cell.angle_alpha   90.00
_cell.angle_beta   90.00
_cell.angle_gamma   90.00
#
_symmetry.space_group_name_H-M   'P 1'
#
loop_
_entity.id
_entity.type
_entity.pdbx_description
1 polymer ?
#
loop_
_entity_poly.entity_id
_entity_poly.type
_entity_poly.pdbx_seq_one_letter_code
_entity_poly.pdbx_strand_id
1 'polypeptide(L)'
;MCVKMLSDYEVSTTGDASILQRGLPSAEILQTELAWRATNRTIQVKSPYTSQTYYMARYPVNNSAPRPELYIEDYLTVHDPTLSTPLTDSQAADLYSELASGAETGWDYSSLRDGPCPSSQPVRKLEPPRCSHPPPSRRWDPCWDSSKLAFYDFNLTSNSRNSIFTAATFYPVWNGIVPDEVLSSQANAFGYFAAVNMVMNRYNGAIALDILKPFLTHSLWDSPNAWPPHQYIIISALEALPSNLTTNALPTPGSGQSTYDLVPAGQLNFTEAQLPGQPYHNNQAVNFTATGPGADVNGLNGTVVNGGNATAGEGWAATLRREMANRYVTSVLCSWYATGGSISGMLPQLPAAQLNLSNSIGNTGNMFEKFSNLNVDSSGSGGEYTVQVGFGWTNGVLLWATANYGQSLVAAASSSSGAAGLRLSLPSVAVMTVAASVSLCRVVLVVIRTSVE
;
A
#
# COMPACT_ATOMS: atom_id res chain seq x y z
N MET A 1 -3.80 11.45 -12.16
CA MET A 1 -3.27 12.35 -11.11
C MET A 1 -3.42 13.82 -11.50
N CYS A 2 -2.89 14.29 -12.64
CA CYS A 2 -2.95 15.72 -13.04
C CYS A 2 -4.37 16.33 -12.98
N VAL A 3 -5.37 15.66 -13.57
CA VAL A 3 -6.78 16.10 -13.50
C VAL A 3 -7.28 16.24 -12.05
N LYS A 4 -6.96 15.27 -11.19
CA LYS A 4 -7.37 15.27 -9.78
C LYS A 4 -6.66 16.37 -8.97
N MET A 5 -5.37 16.63 -9.26
CA MET A 5 -4.64 17.73 -8.64
C MET A 5 -5.27 19.09 -8.93
N LEU A 6 -5.67 19.34 -10.19
CA LEU A 6 -6.38 20.57 -10.57
C LEU A 6 -7.75 20.66 -9.90
N SER A 7 -8.51 19.55 -9.91
CA SER A 7 -9.83 19.48 -9.26
C SER A 7 -9.74 19.74 -7.76
N ASP A 8 -8.78 19.15 -7.06
CA ASP A 8 -8.61 19.34 -5.62
C ASP A 8 -8.16 20.80 -5.32
N TYR A 9 -7.25 21.37 -6.12
CA TYR A 9 -6.82 22.77 -5.94
C TYR A 9 -7.97 23.78 -6.12
N GLU A 10 -8.80 23.58 -7.14
CA GLU A 10 -9.97 24.44 -7.41
C GLU A 10 -11.07 24.21 -6.37
N VAL A 11 -11.58 22.97 -6.26
CA VAL A 11 -12.83 22.68 -5.56
C VAL A 11 -12.65 22.66 -4.05
N SER A 12 -11.56 22.07 -3.55
CA SER A 12 -11.40 21.85 -2.11
C SER A 12 -10.54 22.88 -1.41
N THR A 13 -9.72 23.66 -2.14
CA THR A 13 -8.73 24.55 -1.52
C THR A 13 -9.01 26.03 -1.75
N THR A 14 -9.23 26.46 -3.00
CA THR A 14 -9.22 27.90 -3.33
C THR A 14 -10.59 28.45 -3.73
N GLY A 15 -11.49 27.61 -4.25
CA GLY A 15 -12.70 28.05 -4.95
C GLY A 15 -12.41 28.84 -6.23
N ASP A 16 -11.14 28.91 -6.67
CA ASP A 16 -10.70 29.72 -7.79
C ASP A 16 -10.77 28.93 -9.10
N ALA A 17 -11.92 28.98 -9.76
CA ALA A 17 -12.11 28.39 -11.10
C ALA A 17 -11.22 29.04 -12.18
N SER A 18 -10.56 30.19 -11.91
CA SER A 18 -9.63 30.80 -12.88
C SER A 18 -8.37 29.96 -13.08
N ILE A 19 -8.00 29.11 -12.11
CA ILE A 19 -6.92 28.13 -12.30
C ILE A 19 -7.28 27.09 -13.35
N LEU A 20 -8.56 26.71 -13.48
CA LEU A 20 -8.99 25.89 -14.60
C LEU A 20 -8.84 26.69 -15.87
N GLN A 21 -9.21 27.97 -15.93
CA GLN A 21 -9.04 28.78 -17.14
C GLN A 21 -7.57 28.99 -17.54
N ARG A 22 -6.64 29.14 -16.59
CA ARG A 22 -5.18 29.15 -16.87
C ARG A 22 -4.64 27.75 -17.17
N GLY A 23 -5.25 26.74 -16.55
CA GLY A 23 -5.00 25.32 -16.69
C GLY A 23 -5.78 24.66 -17.83
N LEU A 24 -6.57 25.40 -18.63
CA LEU A 24 -7.43 24.92 -19.72
C LEU A 24 -6.76 25.13 -21.09
N PRO A 25 -5.85 26.09 -21.30
CA PRO A 25 -4.72 25.90 -22.20
C PRO A 25 -3.89 24.67 -21.77
N SER A 26 -3.83 24.36 -20.46
CA SER A 26 -3.37 23.06 -19.97
C SER A 26 -4.44 21.96 -20.04
N ALA A 27 -5.66 22.24 -20.50
CA ALA A 27 -6.59 21.25 -20.99
C ALA A 27 -6.35 20.98 -22.47
N GLU A 28 -5.70 21.87 -23.22
CA GLU A 28 -4.94 21.41 -24.39
C GLU A 28 -3.77 20.54 -23.95
N ILE A 29 -3.06 20.80 -22.85
CA ILE A 29 -2.00 19.87 -22.36
C ILE A 29 -2.59 18.54 -21.87
N LEU A 30 -3.69 18.53 -21.13
CA LEU A 30 -4.36 17.32 -20.68
C LEU A 30 -5.04 16.60 -21.84
N GLN A 31 -5.69 17.32 -22.76
CA GLN A 31 -6.21 16.73 -23.99
C GLN A 31 -5.08 16.26 -24.88
N THR A 32 -3.93 16.94 -24.91
CA THR A 32 -2.72 16.51 -25.61
C THR A 32 -2.16 15.26 -24.97
N GLU A 33 -2.06 15.19 -23.64
CA GLU A 33 -1.60 14.01 -22.92
C GLU A 33 -2.57 12.85 -23.14
N LEU A 34 -3.87 13.08 -23.00
CA LEU A 34 -4.90 12.06 -23.20
C LEU A 34 -4.98 11.61 -24.67
N ALA A 35 -4.87 12.52 -25.63
CA ALA A 35 -4.82 12.20 -27.05
C ALA A 35 -3.51 11.46 -27.40
N TRP A 36 -2.39 11.87 -26.83
CA TRP A 36 -1.11 11.19 -26.97
C TRP A 36 -1.18 9.78 -26.37
N ARG A 37 -1.78 9.60 -25.19
CA ARG A 37 -2.01 8.29 -24.56
C ARG A 37 -2.99 7.45 -25.39
N ALA A 38 -4.06 8.05 -25.91
CA ALA A 38 -5.01 7.37 -26.78
C ALA A 38 -4.36 6.87 -28.09
N THR A 39 -3.39 7.64 -28.62
CA THR A 39 -2.72 7.34 -29.88
C THR A 39 -1.55 6.37 -29.72
N ASN A 40 -0.69 6.61 -28.71
CA ASN A 40 0.59 5.92 -28.56
C ASN A 40 0.55 4.79 -27.51
N ARG A 41 -0.37 4.84 -26.55
CA ARG A 41 -0.39 3.96 -25.38
C ARG A 41 -1.61 3.06 -25.32
N THR A 42 -2.62 3.30 -26.16
CA THR A 42 -3.89 2.57 -26.11
C THR A 42 -4.03 1.60 -27.28
N ILE A 43 -4.53 0.42 -26.99
CA ILE A 43 -4.79 -0.63 -27.99
C ILE A 43 -6.21 -1.18 -27.82
N GLN A 44 -6.71 -1.83 -28.87
CA GLN A 44 -7.94 -2.61 -28.79
C GLN A 44 -7.66 -4.02 -28.28
N VAL A 45 -8.42 -4.45 -27.28
CA VAL A 45 -8.31 -5.76 -26.64
C VAL A 45 -9.67 -6.43 -26.70
N LYS A 46 -9.74 -7.59 -27.35
CA LYS A 46 -10.95 -8.40 -27.35
C LYS A 46 -10.95 -9.29 -26.10
N SER A 47 -11.88 -9.06 -25.18
CA SER A 47 -12.00 -9.85 -23.95
C SER A 47 -12.28 -11.31 -24.28
N PRO A 48 -11.48 -12.27 -23.77
CA PRO A 48 -11.78 -13.70 -23.91
C PRO A 48 -13.01 -14.11 -23.08
N TYR A 49 -13.46 -13.28 -22.14
CA TYR A 49 -14.54 -13.59 -21.20
C TYR A 49 -15.91 -13.13 -21.73
N THR A 50 -15.97 -11.99 -22.41
CA THR A 50 -17.23 -11.42 -22.93
C THR A 50 -17.26 -11.28 -24.46
N SER A 51 -16.16 -11.57 -25.15
CA SER A 51 -15.98 -11.32 -26.59
C SER A 51 -16.14 -9.86 -27.02
N GLN A 52 -16.29 -8.92 -26.09
CA GLN A 52 -16.37 -7.49 -26.34
C GLN A 52 -14.97 -6.89 -26.52
N THR A 53 -14.86 -5.86 -27.36
CA THR A 53 -13.61 -5.14 -27.60
C THR A 53 -13.53 -3.88 -26.76
N TYR A 54 -12.42 -3.72 -26.04
CA TYR A 54 -12.14 -2.61 -25.15
C TYR A 54 -10.91 -1.85 -25.59
N TYR A 55 -10.90 -0.53 -25.39
CA TYR A 55 -9.70 0.27 -25.53
C TYR A 55 -8.97 0.30 -24.18
N MET A 56 -7.74 -0.19 -24.15
CA MET A 56 -6.95 -0.32 -22.93
C MET A 56 -5.58 0.33 -23.10
N ALA A 57 -5.15 1.04 -22.07
CA ALA A 57 -3.85 1.70 -22.02
C ALA A 57 -2.79 0.77 -21.45
N ARG A 58 -1.55 0.88 -21.93
CA ARG A 58 -0.36 0.22 -21.40
C ARG A 58 0.78 1.22 -21.26
N TYR A 59 1.84 0.76 -20.61
CA TYR A 59 3.14 1.44 -20.50
C TYR A 59 4.17 0.72 -21.39
N PRO A 60 4.22 0.97 -22.72
CA PRO A 60 5.24 0.42 -23.63
C PRO A 60 6.35 1.46 -23.89
N VAL A 61 7.29 1.64 -22.97
CA VAL A 61 8.41 2.58 -23.20
C VAL A 61 9.32 2.02 -24.26
N ASN A 62 9.48 2.74 -25.38
CA ASN A 62 10.41 2.32 -26.43
C ASN A 62 11.84 2.69 -26.01
N ASN A 63 12.55 1.72 -25.43
CA ASN A 63 13.93 1.87 -25.00
C ASN A 63 14.72 0.59 -25.30
N SER A 64 15.86 0.71 -25.95
CA SER A 64 16.68 -0.44 -26.36
C SER A 64 18.06 -0.46 -25.70
N ALA A 65 18.27 0.36 -24.67
CA ALA A 65 19.54 0.52 -23.98
C ALA A 65 19.31 0.68 -22.46
N PRO A 66 20.34 0.49 -21.62
CA PRO A 66 20.23 0.77 -20.19
C PRO A 66 19.76 2.20 -19.93
N ARG A 67 18.88 2.38 -18.95
CA ARG A 67 18.45 3.70 -18.51
C ARG A 67 19.66 4.49 -17.99
N PRO A 68 19.85 5.78 -18.36
CA PRO A 68 21.03 6.54 -17.96
C PRO A 68 21.13 6.74 -16.43
N GLU A 69 20.01 6.77 -15.73
CA GLU A 69 19.94 6.95 -14.27
C GLU A 69 20.25 5.68 -13.46
N LEU A 70 20.17 4.50 -14.08
CA LEU A 70 20.40 3.17 -13.48
C LEU A 70 21.13 2.25 -14.47
N TYR A 71 22.19 2.79 -15.08
CA TYR A 71 22.83 2.17 -16.23
C TYR A 71 23.44 0.80 -15.92
N ILE A 72 24.16 0.68 -14.80
CA ILE A 72 24.89 -0.54 -14.48
C ILE A 72 23.94 -1.64 -14.03
N GLU A 73 22.90 -1.31 -13.28
CA GLU A 73 21.87 -2.24 -12.82
C GLU A 73 21.09 -2.82 -14.00
N ASP A 74 20.63 -1.98 -14.92
CA ASP A 74 19.95 -2.41 -16.14
C ASP A 74 20.87 -3.29 -17.01
N TYR A 75 22.13 -2.88 -17.18
CA TYR A 75 23.11 -3.64 -17.97
C TYR A 75 23.37 -5.01 -17.35
N LEU A 76 23.60 -5.09 -16.04
CA LEU A 76 23.85 -6.36 -15.33
C LEU A 76 22.61 -7.27 -15.33
N THR A 77 21.41 -6.69 -15.31
CA THR A 77 20.15 -7.45 -15.40
C THR A 77 19.99 -8.11 -16.77
N VAL A 78 20.29 -7.38 -17.85
CA VAL A 78 20.20 -7.90 -19.22
C VAL A 78 21.33 -8.87 -19.56
N HIS A 79 22.52 -8.63 -19.01
CA HIS A 79 23.73 -9.42 -19.25
C HIS A 79 24.08 -10.35 -18.08
N ASP A 80 23.07 -10.81 -17.33
CA ASP A 80 23.26 -11.68 -16.17
C ASP A 80 24.07 -12.94 -16.56
N PRO A 81 25.27 -13.13 -15.99
CA PRO A 81 26.15 -14.25 -16.34
C PRO A 81 25.59 -15.61 -15.89
N THR A 82 24.54 -15.63 -15.06
CA THR A 82 23.88 -16.86 -14.60
C THR A 82 22.87 -17.40 -15.59
N LEU A 83 22.53 -16.66 -16.66
CA LEU A 83 21.62 -17.12 -17.70
C LEU A 83 22.22 -18.31 -18.44
N SER A 84 21.46 -19.41 -18.53
CA SER A 84 21.86 -20.61 -19.27
C SER A 84 22.09 -20.34 -20.76
N THR A 85 21.47 -19.29 -21.29
CA THR A 85 21.67 -18.81 -22.65
C THR A 85 21.61 -17.29 -22.64
N PRO A 86 22.66 -16.60 -23.13
CA PRO A 86 22.64 -15.14 -23.26
C PRO A 86 21.46 -14.67 -24.11
N LEU A 87 20.89 -13.52 -23.76
CA LEU A 87 19.84 -12.88 -24.54
C LEU A 87 20.40 -12.44 -25.90
N THR A 88 19.60 -12.62 -26.95
CA THR A 88 19.88 -12.00 -28.27
C THR A 88 19.71 -10.48 -28.18
N ASP A 89 20.28 -9.71 -29.12
CA ASP A 89 20.14 -8.25 -29.15
C ASP A 89 18.68 -7.78 -29.12
N SER A 90 17.78 -8.51 -29.79
CA SER A 90 16.34 -8.21 -29.76
C SER A 90 15.72 -8.47 -28.40
N GLN A 91 16.09 -9.57 -27.72
CA GLN A 91 15.60 -9.89 -26.38
C GLN A 91 16.16 -8.94 -25.32
N ALA A 92 17.42 -8.51 -25.50
CA ALA A 92 18.04 -7.49 -24.67
C ALA A 92 17.32 -6.15 -24.81
N ALA A 93 17.04 -5.70 -26.04
CA ALA A 93 16.26 -4.49 -26.31
C ALA A 93 14.83 -4.59 -25.73
N ASP A 94 14.16 -5.74 -25.87
CA ASP A 94 12.85 -5.98 -25.26
C ASP A 94 12.92 -5.88 -23.72
N LEU A 95 13.97 -6.42 -23.09
CA LEU A 95 14.13 -6.35 -21.63
C LEU A 95 14.43 -4.92 -21.17
N TYR A 96 15.27 -4.14 -21.87
CA TYR A 96 15.46 -2.72 -21.57
C TYR A 96 14.15 -1.90 -21.69
N SER A 97 13.32 -2.23 -22.67
CA SER A 97 12.00 -1.64 -22.88
C SER A 97 11.06 -1.97 -21.71
N GLU A 98 11.05 -3.21 -21.22
CA GLU A 98 10.26 -3.61 -20.05
C GLU A 98 10.78 -2.97 -18.75
N LEU A 99 12.10 -2.87 -18.56
CA LEU A 99 12.72 -2.19 -17.42
C LEU A 99 12.31 -0.70 -17.37
N ALA A 100 12.39 0.01 -18.50
CA ALA A 100 11.94 1.39 -18.60
C ALA A 100 10.42 1.54 -18.47
N SER A 101 9.66 0.56 -18.94
CA SER A 101 8.21 0.51 -18.76
C SER A 101 7.82 0.32 -17.29
N GLY A 102 8.60 -0.46 -16.53
CA GLY A 102 8.47 -0.58 -15.08
C GLY A 102 8.58 0.78 -14.39
N ALA A 103 9.59 1.57 -14.74
CA ALA A 103 9.76 2.93 -14.23
C ALA A 103 8.60 3.87 -14.61
N GLU A 104 8.08 3.79 -15.85
CA GLU A 104 6.94 4.63 -16.28
C GLU A 104 5.65 4.37 -15.47
N THR A 105 5.50 3.16 -14.92
CA THR A 105 4.36 2.82 -14.06
C THR A 105 4.47 3.45 -12.66
N GLY A 106 5.69 3.78 -12.25
CA GLY A 106 6.07 4.14 -10.90
C GLY A 106 6.22 2.96 -9.96
N TRP A 107 6.18 1.72 -10.45
CA TRP A 107 6.33 0.47 -9.68
C TRP A 107 7.59 -0.31 -10.11
N ASP A 108 8.71 0.40 -10.29
CA ASP A 108 10.05 -0.13 -10.53
C ASP A 108 10.69 -0.57 -9.20
N TYR A 109 10.94 -1.85 -8.94
CA TYR A 109 10.33 -3.02 -9.57
C TYR A 109 9.35 -3.72 -8.63
N SER A 110 8.49 -4.56 -9.20
CA SER A 110 7.52 -5.40 -8.49
C SER A 110 7.43 -6.76 -9.18
N SER A 111 7.22 -7.79 -8.36
CA SER A 111 6.82 -9.14 -8.78
C SER A 111 5.61 -9.16 -9.72
N LEU A 112 4.79 -8.10 -9.71
CA LEU A 112 3.71 -7.88 -10.66
C LEU A 112 4.19 -7.87 -12.11
N ARG A 113 5.43 -7.48 -12.41
CA ARG A 113 6.03 -7.45 -13.76
C ARG A 113 7.06 -8.56 -13.96
N ASP A 114 7.70 -9.01 -12.88
CA ASP A 114 8.73 -10.06 -12.92
C ASP A 114 8.10 -11.46 -13.09
N GLY A 115 8.17 -11.97 -14.33
CA GLY A 115 7.99 -13.40 -14.59
C GLY A 115 8.93 -14.26 -13.73
N PRO A 116 8.71 -15.58 -13.62
CA PRO A 116 9.64 -16.47 -12.95
C PRO A 116 10.96 -16.55 -13.75
N CYS A 117 11.95 -15.68 -13.46
CA CYS A 117 13.23 -15.60 -14.18
C CYS A 117 13.09 -15.37 -15.70
N PRO A 118 14.18 -15.10 -16.45
CA PRO A 118 14.11 -14.64 -17.83
C PRO A 118 13.82 -15.79 -18.80
N SER A 119 12.64 -16.40 -18.73
CA SER A 119 12.17 -17.27 -19.79
C SER A 119 11.61 -16.42 -20.94
N SER A 120 12.51 -15.96 -21.80
CA SER A 120 12.35 -15.79 -23.27
C SER A 120 11.10 -15.12 -23.87
N GLN A 121 10.23 -14.47 -23.11
CA GLN A 121 9.00 -13.84 -23.63
C GLN A 121 8.71 -12.50 -22.94
N PRO A 122 8.61 -11.38 -23.68
CA PRO A 122 8.25 -10.07 -23.11
C PRO A 122 6.82 -10.09 -22.54
N VAL A 123 6.67 -9.67 -21.29
CA VAL A 123 5.37 -9.66 -20.60
C VAL A 123 4.72 -8.28 -20.71
N ARG A 124 4.05 -8.03 -21.84
CA ARG A 124 3.31 -6.79 -22.09
C ARG A 124 2.02 -6.75 -21.24
N LYS A 125 2.05 -6.02 -20.12
CA LYS A 125 0.91 -5.86 -19.20
C LYS A 125 0.11 -4.60 -19.49
N LEU A 126 -1.22 -4.72 -19.44
CA LEU A 126 -2.16 -3.60 -19.54
C LEU A 126 -2.64 -3.18 -18.16
N GLU A 127 -2.69 -1.88 -17.94
CA GLU A 127 -3.30 -1.28 -16.75
C GLU A 127 -4.65 -0.66 -17.13
N PRO A 128 -5.61 -0.55 -16.19
CA PRO A 128 -6.83 0.19 -16.44
C PRO A 128 -6.52 1.68 -16.73
N PRO A 129 -6.99 2.27 -17.85
CA PRO A 129 -6.84 3.69 -18.12
C PRO A 129 -7.34 4.57 -16.97
N ARG A 130 -6.46 5.45 -16.49
CA ARG A 130 -6.71 6.26 -15.29
C ARG A 130 -7.56 7.51 -15.51
N CYS A 131 -7.98 7.83 -16.74
CA CYS A 131 -8.81 8.98 -17.04
C CYS A 131 -9.59 8.78 -18.34
N SER A 132 -10.82 8.27 -18.24
CA SER A 132 -11.90 8.62 -19.17
C SER A 132 -13.19 8.34 -18.44
N HIS A 133 -14.09 9.32 -18.32
CA HIS A 133 -15.47 9.07 -17.96
C HIS A 133 -16.04 8.15 -19.04
N PRO A 134 -16.32 6.86 -18.78
CA PRO A 134 -17.12 6.10 -19.71
C PRO A 134 -18.59 6.37 -19.38
N PRO A 135 -19.51 6.20 -20.34
CA PRO A 135 -20.91 6.05 -19.97
C PRO A 135 -21.08 4.89 -18.96
N PRO A 136 -22.17 4.84 -18.17
CA PRO A 136 -22.35 4.02 -16.97
C PRO A 136 -22.31 2.48 -17.16
N SER A 137 -21.80 1.98 -18.28
CA SER A 137 -21.86 0.57 -18.68
C SER A 137 -20.54 -0.02 -19.18
N ARG A 138 -19.42 0.73 -19.22
CA ARG A 138 -18.11 0.12 -19.57
C ARG A 138 -17.49 -0.56 -18.37
N ARG A 139 -17.93 -1.80 -18.19
CA ARG A 139 -17.26 -2.84 -17.42
C ARG A 139 -15.79 -2.92 -17.86
N TRP A 140 -14.85 -2.78 -16.93
CA TRP A 140 -13.42 -3.06 -17.16
C TRP A 140 -13.18 -4.57 -17.21
N ASP A 141 -13.98 -5.24 -18.03
CA ASP A 141 -14.15 -6.68 -18.06
C ASP A 141 -12.84 -7.44 -18.27
N PRO A 142 -11.90 -7.02 -19.14
CA PRO A 142 -10.62 -7.72 -19.26
C PRO A 142 -9.88 -7.85 -17.93
N CYS A 143 -10.01 -6.87 -17.03
CA CYS A 143 -9.34 -6.83 -15.73
C CYS A 143 -10.22 -7.30 -14.57
N TRP A 144 -11.54 -7.19 -14.66
CA TRP A 144 -12.47 -7.47 -13.56
C TRP A 144 -12.84 -8.96 -13.45
N ASP A 145 -12.55 -9.60 -12.32
CA ASP A 145 -13.06 -10.92 -11.99
C ASP A 145 -14.18 -10.82 -10.95
N SER A 146 -15.43 -11.00 -11.40
CA SER A 146 -16.61 -10.90 -10.55
C SER A 146 -16.70 -11.98 -9.48
N SER A 147 -16.10 -13.16 -9.71
CA SER A 147 -16.10 -14.26 -8.73
C SER A 147 -15.13 -13.99 -7.58
N LYS A 148 -14.05 -13.26 -7.86
CA LYS A 148 -13.01 -12.89 -6.90
C LYS A 148 -13.20 -11.50 -6.32
N LEU A 149 -14.15 -10.73 -6.84
CA LEU A 149 -14.39 -9.33 -6.50
C LEU A 149 -13.09 -8.51 -6.53
N ALA A 150 -12.30 -8.63 -7.60
CA ALA A 150 -11.03 -7.92 -7.71
C ALA A 150 -10.67 -7.62 -9.17
N PHE A 151 -9.87 -6.57 -9.36
CA PHE A 151 -9.23 -6.29 -10.63
C PHE A 151 -7.82 -6.90 -10.68
N TYR A 152 -7.48 -7.44 -11.84
CA TYR A 152 -6.20 -8.05 -12.19
C TYR A 152 -5.70 -7.44 -13.50
N ASP A 153 -4.39 -7.30 -13.65
CA ASP A 153 -3.86 -6.82 -14.93
C ASP A 153 -4.11 -7.85 -16.02
N PHE A 154 -4.37 -7.36 -17.23
CA PHE A 154 -4.55 -8.23 -18.39
C PHE A 154 -3.21 -8.44 -19.10
N ASN A 155 -2.81 -9.69 -19.27
CA ASN A 155 -1.60 -10.07 -19.99
C ASN A 155 -1.94 -10.29 -21.48
N LEU A 156 -1.33 -9.48 -22.33
CA LEU A 156 -1.55 -9.53 -23.78
C LEU A 156 -0.95 -10.75 -24.47
N THR A 157 0.12 -11.31 -23.90
CA THR A 157 0.82 -12.46 -24.46
C THR A 157 0.02 -13.74 -24.19
N SER A 158 -0.46 -13.93 -22.96
CA SER A 158 -1.30 -15.09 -22.61
C SER A 158 -2.78 -14.89 -22.92
N ASN A 159 -3.19 -13.67 -23.28
CA ASN A 159 -4.59 -13.28 -23.48
C ASN A 159 -5.48 -13.67 -22.29
N SER A 160 -5.00 -13.40 -21.08
CA SER A 160 -5.67 -13.77 -19.82
C SER A 160 -5.36 -12.77 -18.70
N ARG A 161 -6.18 -12.79 -17.64
CA ARG A 161 -5.90 -12.03 -16.41
C ARG A 161 -4.68 -12.62 -15.72
N ASN A 162 -3.87 -11.77 -15.09
CA ASN A 162 -2.85 -12.23 -14.15
C ASN A 162 -3.53 -12.85 -12.91
N SER A 163 -2.73 -13.47 -12.06
CA SER A 163 -3.21 -14.07 -10.80
C SER A 163 -2.64 -13.38 -9.56
N ILE A 164 -2.02 -12.22 -9.73
CA ILE A 164 -1.34 -11.48 -8.65
C ILE A 164 -2.29 -10.39 -8.17
N PHE A 165 -2.70 -10.49 -6.91
CA PHE A 165 -3.48 -9.46 -6.24
C PHE A 165 -2.56 -8.34 -5.75
N THR A 166 -2.88 -7.10 -6.08
CA THR A 166 -2.07 -5.91 -5.75
C THR A 166 -2.95 -4.74 -5.31
N ALA A 167 -2.32 -3.70 -4.76
CA ALA A 167 -3.02 -2.46 -4.43
C ALA A 167 -3.66 -1.77 -5.66
N ALA A 168 -3.26 -2.14 -6.89
CA ALA A 168 -3.84 -1.63 -8.13
C ALA A 168 -5.36 -1.90 -8.22
N THR A 169 -5.85 -2.95 -7.54
CA THR A 169 -7.29 -3.29 -7.54
C THR A 169 -8.15 -2.11 -7.08
N PHE A 170 -7.68 -1.25 -6.18
CA PHE A 170 -8.46 -0.16 -5.57
C PHE A 170 -8.49 1.14 -6.41
N TYR A 171 -7.62 1.26 -7.42
CA TYR A 171 -7.55 2.48 -8.24
C TYR A 171 -8.85 2.81 -8.99
N PRO A 172 -9.58 1.83 -9.59
CA PRO A 172 -10.88 2.11 -10.20
C PRO A 172 -11.88 2.71 -9.21
N VAL A 173 -12.05 2.12 -8.03
CA VAL A 173 -12.99 2.61 -7.01
C VAL A 173 -12.58 3.98 -6.48
N TRP A 174 -11.27 4.23 -6.28
CA TRP A 174 -10.76 5.56 -5.97
C TRP A 174 -11.09 6.61 -7.04
N ASN A 175 -11.24 6.22 -8.30
CA ASN A 175 -11.69 7.09 -9.40
C ASN A 175 -13.21 7.07 -9.61
N GLY A 176 -13.98 6.55 -8.65
CA GLY A 176 -15.45 6.50 -8.70
C GLY A 176 -16.01 5.40 -9.61
N ILE A 177 -15.17 4.45 -10.04
CA ILE A 177 -15.56 3.33 -10.89
C ILE A 177 -15.76 2.10 -10.01
N VAL A 178 -17.00 1.89 -9.56
CA VAL A 178 -17.37 0.76 -8.70
C VAL A 178 -18.12 -0.29 -9.52
N PRO A 179 -17.67 -1.56 -9.56
CA PRO A 179 -18.40 -2.62 -10.25
C PRO A 179 -19.80 -2.85 -9.68
N ASP A 180 -20.77 -3.18 -10.54
CA ASP A 180 -22.14 -3.49 -10.14
C ASP A 180 -22.20 -4.62 -9.12
N GLU A 181 -21.34 -5.64 -9.25
CA GLU A 181 -21.29 -6.75 -8.30
C GLU A 181 -20.84 -6.30 -6.91
N VAL A 182 -19.94 -5.31 -6.81
CA VAL A 182 -19.55 -4.70 -5.53
C VAL A 182 -20.72 -3.91 -4.94
N LEU A 183 -21.49 -3.22 -5.79
CA LEU A 183 -22.67 -2.44 -5.37
C LEU A 183 -23.89 -3.31 -5.02
N SER A 184 -23.91 -4.57 -5.45
CA SER A 184 -25.08 -5.45 -5.33
C SER A 184 -25.42 -5.85 -3.90
N SER A 185 -24.43 -5.85 -2.98
CA SER A 185 -24.66 -6.21 -1.59
C SER A 185 -23.55 -5.70 -0.67
N GLN A 186 -23.86 -5.56 0.62
CA GLN A 186 -22.87 -5.20 1.63
C GLN A 186 -21.76 -6.25 1.74
N ALA A 187 -22.11 -7.53 1.55
CA ALA A 187 -21.15 -8.63 1.59
C ALA A 187 -20.13 -8.53 0.45
N ASN A 188 -20.57 -8.20 -0.76
CA ASN A 188 -19.65 -8.02 -1.89
C ASN A 188 -18.82 -6.73 -1.76
N ALA A 189 -19.42 -5.66 -1.24
CA ALA A 189 -18.70 -4.43 -0.94
C ALA A 189 -17.56 -4.67 0.05
N PHE A 190 -17.82 -5.42 1.13
CA PHE A 190 -16.78 -5.85 2.06
C PHE A 190 -15.80 -6.83 1.43
N GLY A 191 -16.27 -7.82 0.66
CA GLY A 191 -15.43 -8.83 0.00
C GLY A 191 -14.35 -8.24 -0.91
N TYR A 192 -14.66 -7.13 -1.59
CA TYR A 192 -13.69 -6.37 -2.39
C TYR A 192 -12.56 -5.75 -1.54
N PHE A 193 -12.84 -5.39 -0.28
CA PHE A 193 -11.87 -4.84 0.69
C PHE A 193 -11.40 -5.87 1.75
N ALA A 194 -11.81 -7.13 1.66
CA ALA A 194 -11.52 -8.13 2.69
C ALA A 194 -10.02 -8.38 2.88
N ALA A 195 -9.23 -8.29 1.80
CA ALA A 195 -7.76 -8.36 1.88
C ALA A 195 -7.17 -7.24 2.75
N VAL A 196 -7.74 -6.03 2.74
CA VAL A 196 -7.32 -4.92 3.61
C VAL A 196 -7.56 -5.28 5.07
N ASN A 197 -8.76 -5.79 5.39
CA ASN A 197 -9.09 -6.25 6.73
C ASN A 197 -8.14 -7.37 7.18
N MET A 198 -7.86 -8.34 6.30
CA MET A 198 -6.93 -9.43 6.61
C MET A 198 -5.53 -8.91 6.96
N VAL A 199 -4.98 -8.00 6.16
CA VAL A 199 -3.65 -7.42 6.43
C VAL A 199 -3.63 -6.64 7.72
N MET A 200 -4.70 -5.89 8.02
CA MET A 200 -4.82 -5.14 9.28
C MET A 200 -4.89 -6.04 10.51
N ASN A 201 -5.44 -7.25 10.40
CA ASN A 201 -5.49 -8.18 11.51
C ASN A 201 -4.21 -9.03 11.60
N ARG A 202 -3.54 -9.30 10.47
CA ARG A 202 -2.37 -10.18 10.41
C ARG A 202 -1.03 -9.48 10.68
N TYR A 203 -0.88 -8.21 10.31
CA TYR A 203 0.42 -7.52 10.36
C TYR A 203 0.38 -6.18 11.10
N ASN A 204 1.48 -5.86 11.79
CA ASN A 204 1.51 -4.75 12.75
C ASN A 204 1.77 -3.38 12.11
N GLY A 205 2.48 -3.34 10.99
CA GLY A 205 2.92 -2.12 10.31
C GLY A 205 1.92 -1.56 9.30
N ALA A 206 2.34 -0.54 8.55
CA ALA A 206 1.52 0.08 7.51
C ALA A 206 1.09 -0.95 6.43
N ILE A 207 -0.05 -0.72 5.77
CA ILE A 207 -0.58 -1.73 4.85
C ILE A 207 0.32 -1.89 3.62
N ALA A 208 0.78 -3.11 3.37
CA ALA A 208 1.26 -3.54 2.06
C ALA A 208 0.27 -4.58 1.52
N LEU A 209 -0.24 -4.41 0.30
CA LEU A 209 -1.16 -5.39 -0.32
C LEU A 209 -0.52 -6.18 -1.45
N ASP A 210 0.71 -5.81 -1.81
CA ASP A 210 1.53 -6.51 -2.81
C ASP A 210 2.24 -7.72 -2.13
N ILE A 211 1.46 -8.54 -1.42
CA ILE A 211 1.94 -9.54 -0.44
C ILE A 211 2.54 -10.81 -1.09
N LEU A 212 2.54 -10.91 -2.42
CA LEU A 212 2.27 -12.21 -3.05
C LEU A 212 3.18 -12.60 -4.22
N LYS A 213 4.49 -12.55 -3.95
CA LYS A 213 5.43 -13.64 -4.29
C LYS A 213 6.35 -13.85 -3.08
N PRO A 214 6.94 -15.05 -2.87
CA PRO A 214 7.92 -15.23 -1.81
C PRO A 214 9.00 -14.17 -1.96
N PHE A 215 9.63 -13.79 -0.84
CA PHE A 215 10.82 -12.94 -0.63
C PHE A 215 12.03 -13.22 -1.57
N LEU A 216 11.80 -13.44 -2.86
CA LEU A 216 12.74 -13.82 -3.91
C LEU A 216 13.07 -12.62 -4.79
N THR A 217 12.19 -11.63 -4.84
CA THR A 217 12.48 -10.34 -5.47
C THR A 217 12.79 -9.38 -4.35
N HIS A 218 14.04 -8.90 -4.24
CA HIS A 218 14.37 -7.74 -3.41
C HIS A 218 13.74 -6.46 -3.99
N SER A 219 12.49 -6.52 -4.46
CA SER A 219 11.82 -5.51 -5.27
C SER A 219 11.18 -4.44 -4.41
N LEU A 220 11.22 -3.20 -4.89
CA LEU A 220 10.82 -1.99 -4.16
C LEU A 220 9.34 -2.04 -3.76
N TRP A 221 8.47 -2.52 -4.64
CA TRP A 221 7.02 -2.40 -4.53
C TRP A 221 6.31 -3.68 -4.06
N ASP A 222 7.05 -4.67 -3.55
CA ASP A 222 6.48 -5.88 -2.95
C ASP A 222 6.50 -5.83 -1.41
N SER A 223 5.62 -6.60 -0.77
CA SER A 223 5.67 -6.82 0.69
C SER A 223 7.05 -7.32 1.11
N PRO A 224 7.63 -6.81 2.23
CA PRO A 224 6.96 -6.07 3.30
C PRO A 224 6.87 -4.55 3.13
N ASN A 225 7.12 -3.99 1.95
CA ASN A 225 7.11 -2.55 1.75
C ASN A 225 5.69 -1.98 1.61
N ALA A 226 5.37 -1.05 2.50
CA ALA A 226 4.15 -0.26 2.49
C ALA A 226 4.44 1.15 1.98
N TRP A 227 3.74 1.55 0.92
CA TRP A 227 3.94 2.83 0.25
C TRP A 227 2.84 3.83 0.63
N PRO A 228 3.18 5.09 0.98
CA PRO A 228 2.21 6.13 1.33
C PRO A 228 1.10 6.36 0.30
N PRO A 229 1.38 6.40 -1.03
CA PRO A 229 0.33 6.55 -2.02
C PRO A 229 -0.74 5.45 -1.96
N HIS A 230 -0.36 4.20 -1.69
CA HIS A 230 -1.31 3.08 -1.56
C HIS A 230 -2.24 3.28 -0.37
N GLN A 231 -1.73 3.80 0.76
CA GLN A 231 -2.57 4.10 1.94
C GLN A 231 -3.66 5.10 1.58
N TYR A 232 -3.28 6.20 0.93
CA TYR A 232 -4.20 7.24 0.47
C TYR A 232 -5.26 6.68 -0.49
N ILE A 233 -4.84 5.91 -1.50
CA ILE A 233 -5.74 5.35 -2.51
C ILE A 233 -6.74 4.38 -1.89
N ILE A 234 -6.30 3.47 -1.00
CA ILE A 234 -7.18 2.48 -0.38
C ILE A 234 -8.19 3.18 0.54
N ILE A 235 -7.75 4.11 1.40
CA ILE A 235 -8.65 4.85 2.29
C ILE A 235 -9.66 5.67 1.49
N SER A 236 -9.22 6.32 0.41
CA SER A 236 -10.10 7.10 -0.47
C SER A 236 -11.06 6.22 -1.27
N ALA A 237 -10.65 5.01 -1.65
CA ALA A 237 -11.52 4.01 -2.29
C ALA A 237 -12.61 3.50 -1.31
N LEU A 238 -12.26 3.27 -0.04
CA LEU A 238 -13.24 2.93 1.00
C LEU A 238 -14.28 4.06 1.18
N GLU A 239 -13.84 5.31 1.07
CA GLU A 239 -14.72 6.49 1.17
C GLU A 239 -15.64 6.67 -0.04
N ALA A 240 -15.21 6.22 -1.22
CA ALA A 240 -16.02 6.27 -2.44
C ALA A 240 -17.20 5.28 -2.45
N LEU A 241 -17.26 4.33 -1.50
CA LEU A 241 -18.36 3.38 -1.40
C LEU A 241 -19.64 4.03 -0.85
N PRO A 242 -20.82 3.69 -1.39
CA PRO A 242 -22.11 4.15 -0.86
C PRO A 242 -22.33 3.77 0.61
N SER A 243 -22.85 4.71 1.42
CA SER A 243 -23.08 4.51 2.85
C SER A 243 -24.06 3.38 3.19
N ASN A 244 -25.02 3.10 2.31
CA ASN A 244 -25.97 1.98 2.47
C ASN A 244 -25.30 0.60 2.38
N LEU A 245 -24.05 0.51 1.91
CA LEU A 245 -23.28 -0.73 1.82
C LEU A 245 -22.23 -0.88 2.92
N THR A 246 -21.96 0.21 3.67
CA THR A 246 -20.79 0.31 4.54
C THR A 246 -21.11 0.46 6.02
N THR A 247 -22.38 0.60 6.39
CA THR A 247 -22.83 0.93 7.75
C THR A 247 -22.93 -0.26 8.70
N ASN A 248 -22.94 -1.50 8.19
CA ASN A 248 -22.89 -2.68 9.04
C ASN A 248 -21.57 -2.78 9.81
N ALA A 249 -21.60 -3.50 10.95
CA ALA A 249 -20.41 -3.80 11.72
C ALA A 249 -19.35 -4.54 10.88
N LEU A 250 -18.07 -4.36 11.24
CA LEU A 250 -16.96 -5.06 10.62
C LEU A 250 -17.15 -6.59 10.75
N PRO A 251 -17.18 -7.34 9.63
CA PRO A 251 -17.31 -8.79 9.68
C PRO A 251 -16.18 -9.45 10.46
N THR A 252 -16.54 -10.41 11.31
CA THR A 252 -15.61 -11.21 12.11
C THR A 252 -15.60 -12.66 11.60
N PRO A 253 -14.44 -13.34 11.58
CA PRO A 253 -14.38 -14.74 11.17
C PRO A 253 -15.12 -15.66 12.16
N GLY A 254 -15.52 -16.84 11.68
CA GLY A 254 -16.15 -17.86 12.51
C GLY A 254 -15.19 -18.49 13.54
N SER A 255 -15.72 -19.33 14.41
CA SER A 255 -14.91 -20.06 15.39
C SER A 255 -13.88 -20.95 14.69
N GLY A 256 -12.59 -20.78 15.02
CA GLY A 256 -11.49 -21.56 14.44
C GLY A 256 -11.00 -21.05 13.08
N GLN A 257 -11.51 -19.91 12.62
CA GLN A 257 -11.13 -19.24 11.38
C GLN A 257 -10.32 -17.97 11.65
N SER A 258 -9.64 -17.46 10.62
CA SER A 258 -8.97 -16.16 10.63
C SER A 258 -9.66 -15.21 9.64
N THR A 259 -9.23 -13.95 9.63
CA THR A 259 -9.68 -12.97 8.64
C THR A 259 -9.37 -13.35 7.19
N TYR A 260 -8.47 -14.31 6.95
CA TYR A 260 -8.28 -14.90 5.61
C TYR A 260 -9.56 -15.58 5.12
N ASP A 261 -10.32 -16.24 6.00
CA ASP A 261 -11.58 -16.91 5.65
C ASP A 261 -12.69 -15.95 5.19
N LEU A 262 -12.53 -14.65 5.46
CA LEU A 262 -13.44 -13.61 4.99
C LEU A 262 -13.10 -13.11 3.58
N VAL A 263 -11.92 -13.47 3.05
CA VAL A 263 -11.45 -13.05 1.73
C VAL A 263 -12.14 -13.92 0.66
N PRO A 264 -12.68 -13.32 -0.44
CA PRO A 264 -13.29 -14.09 -1.50
C PRO A 264 -12.37 -15.18 -2.05
N ALA A 265 -12.93 -16.36 -2.31
CA ALA A 265 -12.17 -17.52 -2.74
C ALA A 265 -11.36 -17.23 -4.01
N GLY A 266 -10.05 -17.50 -3.96
CA GLY A 266 -9.14 -17.30 -5.09
C GLY A 266 -8.78 -15.84 -5.36
N GLN A 267 -9.25 -14.86 -4.56
CA GLN A 267 -8.89 -13.45 -4.71
C GLN A 267 -7.39 -13.23 -4.56
N LEU A 268 -6.79 -13.80 -3.51
CA LEU A 268 -5.34 -13.71 -3.32
C LEU A 268 -4.57 -14.66 -4.23
N ASN A 269 -5.18 -15.78 -4.63
CA ASN A 269 -4.52 -16.88 -5.36
C ASN A 269 -3.43 -17.60 -4.55
N PHE A 270 -3.52 -17.54 -3.20
CA PHE A 270 -2.67 -18.27 -2.26
C PHE A 270 -3.52 -18.84 -1.14
N THR A 271 -3.10 -19.98 -0.61
CA THR A 271 -3.60 -20.53 0.66
C THR A 271 -3.06 -19.70 1.83
N GLU A 272 -3.78 -19.71 2.95
CA GLU A 272 -3.35 -18.98 4.15
C GLU A 272 -1.93 -19.37 4.61
N ALA A 273 -1.57 -20.66 4.49
CA ALA A 273 -0.25 -21.19 4.87
C ALA A 273 0.90 -20.62 4.02
N GLN A 274 0.61 -20.07 2.84
CA GLN A 274 1.60 -19.43 1.97
C GLN A 274 1.81 -17.96 2.31
N LEU A 275 0.96 -17.37 3.15
CA LEU A 275 1.13 -15.99 3.60
C LEU A 275 2.25 -15.92 4.66
N PRO A 276 3.17 -14.95 4.56
CA PRO A 276 4.16 -14.72 5.60
C PRO A 276 3.50 -14.57 6.98
N GLY A 277 4.06 -15.21 8.00
CA GLY A 277 3.66 -14.95 9.38
C GLY A 277 4.18 -13.58 9.85
N GLN A 278 3.57 -13.02 10.89
CA GLN A 278 4.13 -11.86 11.58
C GLN A 278 5.33 -12.31 12.43
N PRO A 279 6.54 -11.75 12.23
CA PRO A 279 7.69 -12.05 13.07
C PRO A 279 7.46 -11.64 14.53
N TYR A 280 7.95 -12.45 15.46
CA TYR A 280 7.85 -12.24 16.90
C TYR A 280 9.16 -11.69 17.47
N HIS A 281 9.08 -10.67 18.34
CA HIS A 281 10.23 -10.17 19.10
C HIS A 281 9.88 -10.02 20.59
N ASN A 282 9.79 -11.13 21.34
CA ASN A 282 10.07 -11.12 22.79
C ASN A 282 10.58 -12.50 23.30
N ASN A 283 11.07 -12.53 24.54
CA ASN A 283 11.72 -13.67 25.20
C ASN A 283 10.79 -14.81 25.69
N GLN A 284 9.54 -14.93 25.22
CA GLN A 284 8.70 -16.12 25.48
C GLN A 284 8.13 -16.69 24.19
N ALA A 285 8.49 -17.93 23.87
CA ALA A 285 8.14 -18.60 22.62
C ALA A 285 6.63 -18.84 22.47
N VAL A 286 5.92 -17.90 21.84
CA VAL A 286 4.66 -18.18 21.14
C VAL A 286 4.89 -17.81 19.68
N ASN A 287 5.20 -18.81 18.85
CA ASN A 287 5.20 -18.61 17.41
C ASN A 287 3.75 -18.32 16.99
N PHE A 288 3.46 -17.13 16.47
CA PHE A 288 2.19 -16.88 15.81
C PHE A 288 2.01 -17.93 14.71
N THR A 289 0.81 -18.52 14.64
CA THR A 289 0.55 -19.55 13.66
C THR A 289 0.49 -18.90 12.28
N ALA A 290 0.96 -19.61 11.25
CA ALA A 290 0.80 -19.14 9.88
C ALA A 290 -0.68 -19.20 9.42
N THR A 291 -1.50 -19.98 10.12
CA THR A 291 -2.90 -20.24 9.75
C THR A 291 -3.85 -20.22 10.94
N GLY A 292 -5.14 -20.08 10.67
CA GLY A 292 -6.21 -20.09 11.66
C GLY A 292 -6.19 -18.87 12.59
N PRO A 293 -7.00 -18.87 13.66
CA PRO A 293 -7.26 -17.67 14.47
C PRO A 293 -6.01 -17.09 15.14
N GLY A 294 -4.96 -17.92 15.35
CA GLY A 294 -3.68 -17.47 15.91
C GLY A 294 -2.80 -16.69 14.93
N ALA A 295 -3.20 -16.61 13.65
CA ALA A 295 -2.54 -15.80 12.63
C ALA A 295 -3.01 -14.34 12.61
N ASP A 296 -4.18 -14.06 13.19
CA ASP A 296 -4.69 -12.71 13.40
C ASP A 296 -4.12 -12.16 14.73
N VAL A 297 -2.96 -11.54 14.65
CA VAL A 297 -2.18 -11.10 15.81
C VAL A 297 -2.56 -9.70 16.30
N ASN A 298 -3.16 -8.90 15.42
CA ASN A 298 -3.69 -7.56 15.72
C ASN A 298 -5.18 -7.68 16.00
N GLY A 299 -5.51 -8.27 17.14
CA GLY A 299 -6.83 -8.03 17.72
C GLY A 299 -6.88 -6.58 18.17
N LEU A 300 -7.40 -5.68 17.32
CA LEU A 300 -7.51 -4.20 17.43
C LEU A 300 -8.10 -3.67 18.76
N ASN A 301 -8.34 -4.55 19.72
CA ASN A 301 -8.62 -4.34 21.14
C ASN A 301 -7.34 -4.10 21.99
N GLY A 302 -6.49 -3.18 21.55
CA GLY A 302 -5.47 -2.57 22.41
C GLY A 302 -4.20 -3.37 22.70
N THR A 303 -3.87 -4.41 21.92
CA THR A 303 -2.69 -5.24 22.21
C THR A 303 -1.44 -4.95 21.36
N VAL A 304 -1.56 -4.40 20.13
CA VAL A 304 -0.35 -4.11 19.33
C VAL A 304 -0.36 -2.75 18.63
N VAL A 305 -1.49 -2.24 18.16
CA VAL A 305 -1.66 -0.81 17.81
C VAL A 305 -3.15 -0.49 18.00
N ASN A 306 -3.50 0.46 18.87
CA ASN A 306 -4.88 0.95 18.93
C ASN A 306 -5.25 1.44 17.52
N GLY A 307 -6.38 0.98 16.97
CA GLY A 307 -6.84 1.38 15.64
C GLY A 307 -7.31 2.84 15.55
N GLY A 308 -7.23 3.61 16.63
CA GLY A 308 -7.91 4.89 16.79
C GLY A 308 -9.17 4.75 17.64
N ASN A 309 -9.76 5.88 18.04
CA ASN A 309 -10.99 5.90 18.83
C ASN A 309 -12.18 5.53 17.95
N ALA A 310 -12.76 4.36 18.21
CA ALA A 310 -14.00 3.92 17.56
C ALA A 310 -15.14 4.91 17.84
N THR A 311 -15.93 5.21 16.80
CA THR A 311 -17.17 5.97 16.95
C THR A 311 -18.33 4.98 17.12
N ALA A 312 -19.25 5.26 18.05
CA ALA A 312 -20.39 4.39 18.28
C ALA A 312 -21.24 4.24 17.00
N GLY A 313 -21.49 2.99 16.58
CA GLY A 313 -22.23 2.70 15.35
C GLY A 313 -21.44 2.95 14.06
N GLU A 314 -20.12 3.10 14.14
CA GLU A 314 -19.29 3.19 12.94
C GLU A 314 -19.41 1.93 12.07
N GLY A 315 -19.59 2.14 10.78
CA GLY A 315 -19.64 1.06 9.81
C GLY A 315 -18.26 0.45 9.54
N TRP A 316 -18.23 -0.73 8.93
CA TRP A 316 -17.00 -1.46 8.64
C TRP A 316 -16.01 -0.65 7.79
N ALA A 317 -16.49 0.13 6.81
CA ALA A 317 -15.59 0.92 5.96
C ALA A 317 -14.99 2.10 6.74
N ALA A 318 -15.77 2.76 7.60
CA ALA A 318 -15.26 3.82 8.48
C ALA A 318 -14.25 3.27 9.50
N THR A 319 -14.51 2.07 10.01
CA THR A 319 -13.58 1.32 10.88
C THR A 319 -12.24 1.11 10.17
N LEU A 320 -12.24 0.47 9.00
CA LEU A 320 -11.00 0.22 8.24
C LEU A 320 -10.25 1.51 7.89
N ARG A 321 -10.95 2.57 7.46
CA ARG A 321 -10.31 3.88 7.17
C ARG A 321 -9.61 4.46 8.39
N ARG A 322 -10.30 4.48 9.54
CA ARG A 322 -9.76 4.97 10.81
C ARG A 322 -8.51 4.16 11.21
N GLU A 323 -8.60 2.84 11.13
CA GLU A 323 -7.52 1.94 11.54
C GLU A 323 -6.30 2.04 10.63
N MET A 324 -6.52 2.11 9.30
CA MET A 324 -5.46 2.35 8.33
C MET A 324 -4.77 3.69 8.55
N ALA A 325 -5.55 4.76 8.72
CA ALA A 325 -5.01 6.09 8.97
C ALA A 325 -4.18 6.10 10.26
N ASN A 326 -4.69 5.49 11.34
CA ASN A 326 -3.97 5.44 12.60
C ASN A 326 -2.68 4.64 12.51
N ARG A 327 -2.71 3.48 11.83
CA ARG A 327 -1.52 2.64 11.66
C ARG A 327 -0.48 3.31 10.78
N TYR A 328 -0.88 3.96 9.70
CA TYR A 328 0.03 4.71 8.86
C TYR A 328 0.69 5.87 9.61
N VAL A 329 -0.08 6.71 10.31
CA VAL A 329 0.47 7.83 11.10
C VAL A 329 1.38 7.30 12.21
N THR A 330 1.01 6.19 12.84
CA THR A 330 1.87 5.49 13.81
C THR A 330 3.17 5.04 13.18
N SER A 331 3.14 4.46 11.98
CA SER A 331 4.34 4.02 11.28
C SER A 331 5.31 5.17 11.00
N VAL A 332 4.77 6.28 10.49
CA VAL A 332 5.57 7.48 10.19
C VAL A 332 6.21 8.05 11.45
N LEU A 333 5.42 8.20 12.52
CA LEU A 333 5.89 8.77 13.77
C LEU A 333 6.90 7.87 14.48
N CYS A 334 6.61 6.57 14.59
CA CYS A 334 7.46 5.65 15.34
C CYS A 334 8.79 5.40 14.62
N SER A 335 8.82 5.33 13.28
CA SER A 335 10.09 5.24 12.55
C SER A 335 10.92 6.52 12.64
N TRP A 336 10.28 7.69 12.62
CA TRP A 336 10.95 8.97 12.84
C TRP A 336 11.55 9.02 14.25
N TYR A 337 10.81 8.54 15.24
CA TYR A 337 11.30 8.50 16.62
C TYR A 337 12.44 7.49 16.81
N ALA A 338 12.31 6.29 16.24
CA ALA A 338 13.32 5.22 16.25
C ALA A 338 14.66 5.66 15.64
N THR A 339 14.65 6.72 14.83
CA THR A 339 15.84 7.30 14.20
C THR A 339 16.28 8.62 14.80
N GLY A 340 15.91 8.90 16.04
CA GLY A 340 16.41 10.04 16.80
C GLY A 340 15.48 11.25 16.82
N GLY A 341 14.23 11.10 16.39
CA GLY A 341 13.21 12.14 16.52
C GLY A 341 13.07 12.63 17.97
N SER A 342 12.83 13.92 18.15
CA SER A 342 12.47 14.49 19.45
C SER A 342 11.65 15.74 19.27
N ILE A 343 10.83 16.05 20.28
CA ILE A 343 10.04 17.28 20.33
C ILE A 343 10.32 17.95 21.67
N SER A 344 10.89 19.15 21.63
CA SER A 344 11.26 19.89 22.85
C SER A 344 10.07 20.03 23.79
N GLY A 345 10.27 19.65 25.06
CA GLY A 345 9.25 19.71 26.10
C GLY A 345 8.14 18.66 26.02
N MET A 346 8.11 17.79 24.99
CA MET A 346 7.02 16.83 24.78
C MET A 346 7.49 15.40 24.57
N LEU A 347 8.52 15.18 23.75
CA LEU A 347 9.05 13.85 23.45
C LEU A 347 10.59 13.88 23.49
N PRO A 348 11.23 13.39 24.56
CA PRO A 348 12.68 13.32 24.60
C PRO A 348 13.19 12.29 23.59
N GLN A 349 14.38 12.55 23.05
CA GLN A 349 15.06 11.61 22.15
C GLN A 349 15.31 10.26 22.84
N LEU A 350 15.27 9.17 22.07
CA LEU A 350 15.64 7.85 22.56
C LEU A 350 17.09 7.83 23.06
N PRO A 351 17.40 7.07 24.13
CA PRO A 351 18.78 6.85 24.58
C PRO A 351 19.67 6.24 23.49
N ALA A 352 20.97 6.54 23.53
CA ALA A 352 21.96 6.06 22.55
C ALA A 352 21.94 4.53 22.36
N ALA A 353 21.70 3.76 23.42
CA ALA A 353 21.60 2.29 23.34
C ALA A 353 20.43 1.81 22.44
N GLN A 354 19.33 2.56 22.40
CA GLN A 354 18.18 2.25 21.54
C GLN A 354 18.38 2.76 20.12
N LEU A 355 18.94 3.96 19.96
CA LEU A 355 19.34 4.47 18.63
C LEU A 355 20.40 3.61 17.96
N ASN A 356 21.21 2.88 18.74
CA ASN A 356 22.16 1.92 18.19
C ASN A 356 21.48 0.74 17.49
N LEU A 357 20.27 0.34 17.91
CA LEU A 357 19.51 -0.76 17.30
C LEU A 357 19.11 -0.43 15.86
N SER A 358 18.86 0.86 15.58
CA SER A 358 18.53 1.39 14.25
C SER A 358 19.73 2.04 13.55
N ASN A 359 20.96 1.86 14.07
CA ASN A 359 22.18 2.52 13.58
C ASN A 359 22.01 4.05 13.37
N SER A 360 21.25 4.70 14.25
CA SER A 360 20.83 6.09 14.12
C SER A 360 21.40 7.01 15.21
N ILE A 361 22.51 6.61 15.84
CA ILE A 361 23.23 7.50 16.76
C ILE A 361 23.65 8.75 16.01
N GLY A 362 23.27 9.93 16.52
CA GLY A 362 23.57 11.23 15.91
C GLY A 362 22.51 11.73 14.93
N ASN A 363 21.53 10.90 14.56
CA ASN A 363 20.38 11.35 13.76
C ASN A 363 19.38 12.13 14.64
N THR A 364 18.53 12.92 13.98
CA THR A 364 17.50 13.77 14.63
C THR A 364 16.08 13.38 14.21
N GLY A 365 15.92 12.17 13.67
CA GLY A 365 14.68 11.60 13.17
C GLY A 365 14.55 11.69 11.65
N ASN A 366 14.23 10.56 11.04
CA ASN A 366 14.13 10.39 9.59
C ASN A 366 12.69 10.10 9.16
N MET A 367 12.25 10.75 8.08
CA MET A 367 11.00 10.46 7.38
C MET A 367 11.33 9.61 6.16
N PHE A 368 10.74 8.44 6.00
CA PHE A 368 11.13 7.51 4.94
C PHE A 368 10.20 7.56 3.73
N GLU A 369 10.70 7.16 2.56
CA GLU A 369 9.88 6.99 1.35
C GLU A 369 8.84 5.87 1.49
N LYS A 370 9.15 4.83 2.29
CA LYS A 370 8.33 3.62 2.45
C LYS A 370 8.54 3.02 3.83
N PHE A 371 7.56 2.24 4.29
CA PHE A 371 7.49 1.67 5.63
C PHE A 371 7.41 0.15 5.59
N SER A 372 7.68 -0.51 6.72
CA SER A 372 7.45 -1.95 6.84
C SER A 372 5.99 -2.25 7.21
N ASN A 373 5.39 -3.27 6.59
CA ASN A 373 4.13 -3.84 7.09
C ASN A 373 4.32 -4.74 8.31
N LEU A 374 5.55 -5.16 8.61
CA LEU A 374 5.84 -6.04 9.74
C LEU A 374 6.03 -5.26 11.03
N ASN A 375 6.53 -4.02 10.96
CA ASN A 375 6.86 -3.22 12.14
C ASN A 375 6.52 -1.74 11.92
N VAL A 376 5.87 -1.11 12.90
CA VAL A 376 5.53 0.33 12.83
C VAL A 376 6.73 1.25 13.04
N ASP A 377 7.81 0.79 13.66
CA ASP A 377 8.99 1.60 13.96
C ASP A 377 10.09 1.45 12.90
N SER A 378 9.79 0.82 11.76
CA SER A 378 10.76 0.53 10.71
C SER A 378 10.36 1.15 9.37
N SER A 379 11.38 1.64 8.65
CA SER A 379 11.26 1.86 7.21
C SER A 379 11.02 0.53 6.48
N GLY A 380 10.59 0.62 5.22
CA GLY A 380 10.72 -0.51 4.29
C GLY A 380 12.19 -0.75 3.93
N SER A 381 12.45 -1.67 3.01
CA SER A 381 13.79 -2.07 2.56
C SER A 381 13.77 -2.61 1.13
N GLY A 382 14.91 -3.10 0.65
CA GLY A 382 15.01 -3.67 -0.71
C GLY A 382 14.96 -2.63 -1.81
N GLY A 383 15.22 -3.09 -3.03
CA GLY A 383 15.32 -2.31 -4.25
C GLY A 383 16.73 -2.14 -4.78
N GLU A 384 16.82 -1.32 -5.82
CA GLU A 384 18.06 -0.99 -6.53
C GLU A 384 18.87 0.09 -5.81
N TYR A 385 18.25 0.79 -4.86
CA TYR A 385 18.88 1.87 -4.09
C TYR A 385 18.53 1.79 -2.61
N THR A 386 19.33 2.47 -1.80
CA THR A 386 19.10 2.60 -0.36
C THR A 386 17.86 3.44 -0.09
N VAL A 387 17.12 3.11 0.97
CA VAL A 387 15.88 3.82 1.31
C VAL A 387 16.11 5.33 1.44
N GLN A 388 15.28 6.12 0.75
CA GLN A 388 15.40 7.58 0.75
C GLN A 388 14.71 8.24 1.95
N VAL A 389 15.25 9.40 2.37
CA VAL A 389 14.81 10.19 3.53
C VAL A 389 14.23 11.54 3.10
N GLY A 390 13.22 12.03 3.83
CA GLY A 390 12.55 13.34 3.69
C GLY A 390 11.16 13.29 3.05
N PHE A 391 10.74 12.12 2.55
CA PHE A 391 10.05 11.99 1.27
C PHE A 391 8.71 12.74 1.09
N GLY A 392 8.53 13.39 -0.09
CA GLY A 392 7.40 14.28 -0.38
C GLY A 392 6.02 13.64 -0.25
N TRP A 393 5.78 12.44 -0.82
CA TRP A 393 4.48 11.77 -0.64
C TRP A 393 4.23 11.36 0.81
N THR A 394 5.27 11.13 1.62
CA THR A 394 5.12 10.66 3.01
C THR A 394 4.58 11.82 3.82
N ASN A 395 5.19 12.99 3.62
CA ASN A 395 4.75 14.23 4.26
C ASN A 395 3.32 14.58 3.79
N GLY A 396 3.03 14.47 2.49
CA GLY A 396 1.71 14.75 1.94
C GLY A 396 0.61 13.85 2.52
N VAL A 397 0.82 12.53 2.54
CA VAL A 397 -0.17 11.58 3.07
C VAL A 397 -0.27 11.68 4.60
N LEU A 398 0.82 11.96 5.32
CA LEU A 398 0.77 12.24 6.76
C LEU A 398 -0.11 13.45 7.07
N LEU A 399 0.11 14.57 6.40
CA LEU A 399 -0.67 15.79 6.58
C LEU A 399 -2.14 15.57 6.21
N TRP A 400 -2.39 14.88 5.10
CA TRP A 400 -3.76 14.52 4.71
C TRP A 400 -4.44 13.62 5.73
N ALA A 401 -3.79 12.56 6.22
CA ALA A 401 -4.37 11.63 7.18
C ALA A 401 -4.65 12.32 8.52
N THR A 402 -3.74 13.16 9.00
CA THR A 402 -3.92 13.91 10.25
C THR A 402 -5.01 14.98 10.14
N ALA A 403 -5.12 15.67 9.00
CA ALA A 403 -6.20 16.62 8.76
C ALA A 403 -7.59 15.96 8.73
N ASN A 404 -7.71 14.77 8.11
CA ASN A 404 -9.00 14.10 7.93
C ASN A 404 -9.41 13.19 9.10
N TYR A 405 -8.44 12.61 9.81
CA TYR A 405 -8.71 11.61 10.85
C TYR A 405 -8.20 12.03 12.23
N GLY A 406 -7.54 13.18 12.39
CA GLY A 406 -6.80 13.58 13.61
C GLY A 406 -7.57 13.46 14.92
N GLN A 407 -8.89 13.71 14.91
CA GLN A 407 -9.75 13.57 16.09
C GLN A 407 -10.02 12.11 16.50
N SER A 408 -9.90 11.19 15.55
CA SER A 408 -10.08 9.75 15.73
C SER A 408 -8.75 9.02 15.91
N LEU A 409 -7.62 9.67 15.65
CA LEU A 409 -6.31 9.05 15.82
C LEU A 409 -5.95 8.95 17.31
N VAL A 410 -5.30 7.85 17.68
CA VAL A 410 -4.86 7.57 19.04
C VAL A 410 -3.41 7.13 19.00
N ALA A 411 -2.64 7.68 19.93
CA ALA A 411 -1.26 7.30 20.13
C ALA A 411 -1.15 5.79 20.39
N ALA A 412 -0.13 5.13 19.83
CA ALA A 412 0.09 3.71 20.04
C ALA A 412 0.16 3.43 21.55
N ALA A 413 -0.81 2.65 22.06
CA ALA A 413 -0.85 2.29 23.47
C ALA A 413 0.12 1.14 23.74
N SER A 414 0.95 1.24 24.79
CA SER A 414 1.42 0.06 25.49
C SER A 414 0.19 -0.67 26.08
N SER A 415 0.06 -1.96 25.83
CA SER A 415 -1.09 -2.75 26.26
C SER A 415 -1.24 -2.72 27.79
N SER A 416 -2.40 -2.26 28.26
CA SER A 416 -2.84 -2.41 29.64
C SER A 416 -4.05 -3.31 29.64
N SER A 417 -3.84 -4.64 29.67
CA SER A 417 -4.72 -5.67 30.24
C SER A 417 -4.34 -7.07 29.72
N GLY A 418 -3.75 -7.90 30.59
CA GLY A 418 -4.03 -9.35 30.58
C GLY A 418 -2.96 -10.34 30.10
N ALA A 419 -1.98 -9.95 29.30
CA ALA A 419 -0.80 -10.78 29.06
C ALA A 419 0.34 -10.25 29.92
N ALA A 420 1.01 -11.10 30.69
CA ALA A 420 2.04 -10.72 31.66
C ALA A 420 3.26 -10.06 30.99
N GLY A 421 3.15 -8.77 30.70
CA GLY A 421 4.23 -7.81 30.57
C GLY A 421 4.17 -6.87 31.76
N LEU A 422 5.15 -7.02 32.66
CA LEU A 422 5.58 -6.10 33.70
C LEU A 422 4.49 -5.27 34.41
N ARG A 423 4.05 -5.72 35.59
CA ARG A 423 3.57 -4.80 36.62
C ARG A 423 4.77 -3.97 37.08
N LEU A 424 4.81 -2.67 36.80
CA LEU A 424 5.55 -1.73 37.63
C LEU A 424 4.62 -0.57 38.02
N SER A 425 4.09 -0.69 39.24
CA SER A 425 3.79 0.47 40.05
C SER A 425 5.09 1.24 40.28
N LEU A 426 5.06 2.57 40.11
CA LEU A 426 6.13 3.46 40.56
C LEU A 426 6.46 3.18 42.04
N PRO A 427 7.75 3.08 42.38
CA PRO A 427 8.24 4.03 43.38
C PRO A 427 9.61 4.60 43.02
N SER A 428 9.88 5.75 43.61
CA SER A 428 11.05 6.60 43.43
C SER A 428 12.40 5.86 43.45
N VAL A 429 13.33 6.35 42.61
CA VAL A 429 14.80 6.17 42.67
C VAL A 429 15.42 4.88 42.08
N ALA A 430 16.16 5.10 40.99
CA ALA A 430 17.40 4.47 40.49
C ALA A 430 17.52 2.95 40.16
N VAL A 431 18.29 2.75 39.08
CA VAL A 431 19.04 1.56 38.60
C VAL A 431 18.37 0.67 37.53
N MET A 432 18.77 0.97 36.30
CA MET A 432 19.15 0.08 35.17
C MET A 432 18.74 -1.40 35.23
N THR A 433 17.93 -1.84 34.25
CA THR A 433 18.37 -2.76 33.17
C THR A 433 17.35 -2.85 32.01
N VAL A 434 17.92 -3.06 30.82
CA VAL A 434 17.45 -3.08 29.42
C VAL A 434 16.13 -3.82 29.11
N ALA A 435 15.17 -3.14 28.45
CA ALA A 435 14.26 -3.67 27.39
C ALA A 435 13.23 -2.60 26.97
N ALA A 436 13.35 -2.01 25.78
CA ALA A 436 12.40 -1.01 25.30
C ALA A 436 12.49 -0.77 23.79
N SER A 437 11.38 -1.04 23.07
CA SER A 437 11.14 -0.52 21.71
C SER A 437 9.66 -0.19 21.41
N VAL A 438 8.67 -0.74 22.13
CA VAL A 438 7.24 -0.57 21.73
C VAL A 438 6.44 0.41 22.62
N SER A 439 6.97 0.87 23.76
CA SER A 439 6.17 1.62 24.76
C SER A 439 6.25 3.16 24.73
N LEU A 440 6.88 3.81 23.73
CA LEU A 440 7.14 5.26 23.79
C LEU A 440 6.42 6.17 22.76
N CYS A 441 5.64 5.64 21.81
CA CYS A 441 4.90 6.49 20.84
C CYS A 441 3.63 7.17 21.42
N ARG A 442 3.40 7.14 22.75
CA ARG A 442 2.16 7.60 23.41
C ARG A 442 1.93 9.13 23.43
N VAL A 443 2.97 9.96 23.31
CA VAL A 443 2.85 11.39 23.67
C VAL A 443 2.56 12.32 22.47
N VAL A 444 2.95 11.96 21.24
CA VAL A 444 2.95 12.91 20.10
C VAL A 444 1.61 13.02 19.38
N LEU A 445 0.81 11.96 19.34
CA LEU A 445 -0.50 11.99 18.67
C LEU A 445 -1.50 12.91 19.38
N VAL A 446 -1.30 13.17 20.68
CA VAL A 446 -2.06 14.17 21.44
C VAL A 446 -1.74 15.60 20.98
N VAL A 447 -0.53 15.87 20.48
CA VAL A 447 -0.08 17.20 20.06
C VAL A 447 -0.69 17.60 18.71
N ILE A 448 -0.79 16.65 17.76
CA ILE A 448 -1.48 16.87 16.47
C ILE A 448 -2.94 17.30 16.71
N ARG A 449 -3.56 16.77 17.77
CA ARG A 449 -4.93 17.12 18.16
C ARG A 449 -5.06 18.56 18.66
N THR A 450 -4.00 19.14 19.23
CA THR A 450 -4.00 20.49 19.82
C THR A 450 -3.49 21.59 18.88
N SER A 451 -2.93 21.25 17.72
CA SER A 451 -2.42 22.22 16.73
C SER A 451 -3.29 22.37 15.48
N VAL A 452 -4.48 21.74 15.47
CA VAL A 452 -5.52 21.84 14.42
C VAL A 452 -6.78 22.58 14.93
N GLU A 453 -6.73 23.11 16.14
CA GLU A 453 -7.61 24.20 16.62
C GLU A 453 -6.87 25.54 16.47
#